data_AF-A0A944C9C2-F1
#
_entry.id   AF-A0A944C9C2-F1
#
_cell.length_a   1.000
_cell.length_b   1.000
_cell.length_c   1.000
_cell.angle_alpha   90.00
_cell.angle_beta   90.00
_cell.angle_gamma   90.00
#
_symmetry.space_group_name_H-M   'P 1'
#
loop_
_entity.id
_entity.type
_entity.pdbx_description
1 polymer ?
#
loop_
_entity_poly.entity_id
_entity_poly.type
_entity_poly.pdbx_seq_one_letter_code
_entity_poly.pdbx_strand_id
1 'polypeptide(L)'
;MKPNIHPEYVECTVRCSCGNTFKTHSTKSEIVVELCNECHPFFTGQQKFVDTGGRVQRFADKFGGAAARVKEQEAAKKAAKAAAAAAAEEA
;
A
#
# COMPACT_ATOMS: atom_id res chain seq x y z
N MET A 1 32.10 -21.10 -21.83
CA MET A 1 32.97 -19.91 -21.63
C MET A 1 33.87 -19.74 -22.84
N LYS A 2 33.91 -18.54 -23.44
CA LYS A 2 34.93 -18.17 -24.43
C LYS A 2 36.09 -17.46 -23.71
N PRO A 3 37.36 -17.70 -24.09
CA PRO A 3 38.50 -17.02 -23.47
C PRO A 3 38.39 -15.50 -23.65
N ASN A 4 38.74 -14.73 -22.60
CA ASN A 4 38.85 -13.26 -22.56
C ASN A 4 37.59 -12.39 -22.64
N ILE A 5 36.38 -12.96 -22.72
CA ILE A 5 35.14 -12.14 -22.78
C ILE A 5 34.08 -12.52 -21.76
N HIS A 6 34.38 -13.43 -20.82
CA HIS A 6 33.42 -13.87 -19.81
C HIS A 6 33.94 -13.60 -18.40
N PRO A 7 33.14 -12.97 -17.54
CA PRO A 7 33.47 -12.78 -16.13
C PRO A 7 33.59 -14.12 -15.42
N GLU A 8 34.40 -14.14 -14.36
CA GLU A 8 34.68 -15.33 -13.56
C GLU A 8 33.39 -15.87 -12.94
N TYR A 9 33.14 -17.16 -13.13
CA TYR A 9 31.95 -17.83 -12.61
C TYR A 9 32.32 -18.51 -11.31
N VAL A 10 31.85 -17.94 -10.21
CA VAL A 10 32.18 -18.37 -8.85
C VAL A 10 30.97 -18.99 -8.16
N GLU A 11 31.24 -19.91 -7.23
CA GLU A 11 30.23 -20.35 -6.28
C GLU A 11 29.78 -19.17 -5.41
N CYS A 12 28.48 -18.99 -5.35
CA CYS A 12 27.82 -17.82 -4.79
C CYS A 12 26.85 -18.25 -3.69
N THR A 13 27.03 -17.72 -2.49
CA THR A 13 26.14 -17.99 -1.36
C THR A 13 25.03 -16.95 -1.34
N VAL A 14 23.79 -17.40 -1.53
CA VAL A 14 22.61 -16.53 -1.46
C VAL A 14 22.03 -16.57 -0.06
N ARG A 15 21.84 -15.40 0.57
CA ARG A 15 21.28 -15.25 1.91
C ARG A 15 19.93 -14.56 1.82
N CYS A 16 18.87 -15.25 2.25
CA CYS A 16 17.52 -14.71 2.31
C CYS A 16 17.23 -14.05 3.66
N SER A 17 16.44 -12.97 3.68
CA SER A 17 15.91 -12.33 4.90
C SER A 17 15.08 -13.27 5.79
N CYS A 18 14.55 -14.34 5.20
CA CYS A 18 13.83 -15.43 5.86
C CYS A 18 14.74 -16.45 6.58
N GLY A 19 16.06 -16.31 6.47
CA GLY A 19 17.05 -17.23 7.06
C GLY A 19 17.49 -18.38 6.14
N ASN A 20 16.84 -18.56 4.98
CA ASN A 20 17.26 -19.59 4.03
C ASN A 20 18.56 -19.22 3.32
N THR A 21 19.40 -20.22 3.08
CA THR A 21 20.63 -20.08 2.29
C THR A 21 20.79 -21.19 1.29
N PHE A 22 21.02 -20.81 0.05
CA PHE A 22 21.26 -21.76 -1.03
C PHE A 22 22.50 -21.35 -1.85
N LYS A 23 23.21 -22.36 -2.36
CA LYS A 23 24.38 -22.17 -3.21
C LYS A 23 23.94 -22.08 -4.66
N THR A 24 24.42 -21.05 -5.36
CA THR A 24 24.24 -20.89 -6.81
C THR A 24 25.58 -20.54 -7.43
N HIS A 25 25.68 -20.51 -8.76
CA HIS A 25 26.86 -19.99 -9.41
C HIS A 25 26.54 -18.63 -10.05
N SER A 26 27.38 -17.64 -9.77
CA SER A 26 27.22 -16.25 -10.22
C SER A 26 28.59 -15.63 -10.46
N THR A 27 28.62 -14.40 -10.96
CA THR A 27 29.85 -13.61 -11.09
C THR A 27 30.22 -12.85 -9.82
N LYS A 28 29.36 -12.91 -8.80
CA LYS A 28 29.56 -12.36 -7.47
C LYS A 28 29.61 -13.51 -6.46
N SER A 29 30.33 -13.36 -5.34
CA SER A 29 30.48 -14.39 -4.32
C SER A 29 29.33 -14.43 -3.30
N GLU A 30 28.67 -13.29 -3.04
CA GLU A 30 27.58 -13.18 -2.07
C GLU A 30 26.41 -12.38 -2.65
N ILE A 31 25.19 -12.88 -2.45
CA ILE A 31 23.95 -12.21 -2.86
C ILE A 31 22.99 -12.22 -1.67
N VAL A 32 22.53 -11.04 -1.26
CA VAL A 32 21.47 -10.88 -0.25
C VAL A 32 20.15 -10.66 -0.98
N VAL A 33 19.13 -11.46 -0.64
CA VAL A 33 17.82 -11.44 -1.31
C VAL A 33 16.71 -11.31 -0.28
N GLU A 34 15.72 -10.46 -0.56
CA GLU A 34 14.58 -10.24 0.33
C GLU A 34 13.52 -11.35 0.27
N LEU A 35 13.36 -11.98 -0.91
CA LEU A 35 12.32 -12.95 -1.19
C LEU A 35 12.89 -14.15 -1.96
N CYS A 36 12.61 -15.33 -1.43
CA CYS A 36 13.08 -16.64 -1.86
C CYS A 36 11.91 -17.55 -2.25
N ASN A 37 12.22 -18.74 -2.79
CA ASN A 37 11.24 -19.78 -3.06
C ASN A 37 10.48 -20.27 -1.82
N GLU A 38 11.06 -20.18 -0.62
CA GLU A 38 10.39 -20.61 0.62
C GLU A 38 9.47 -19.54 1.21
N CYS A 39 9.60 -18.30 0.78
CA CYS A 39 9.01 -17.16 1.48
C CYS A 39 8.20 -16.25 0.54
N HIS A 40 8.34 -16.38 -0.77
CA HIS A 40 7.55 -15.62 -1.71
C HIS A 40 6.13 -16.23 -1.81
N PRO A 41 5.06 -15.41 -1.63
CA PRO A 41 3.67 -15.87 -1.56
C PRO A 41 3.20 -16.73 -2.74
N PHE A 42 3.85 -16.57 -3.90
CA PHE A 42 3.63 -17.39 -5.08
C PHE A 42 4.00 -18.87 -4.87
N PHE A 43 5.10 -19.16 -4.17
CA PHE A 43 5.58 -20.53 -3.96
C PHE A 43 4.98 -21.18 -2.72
N THR A 44 4.64 -20.38 -1.71
CA THR A 44 4.00 -20.90 -0.48
C THR A 44 2.50 -21.13 -0.63
N GLY A 45 1.89 -20.67 -1.73
CA GLY A 45 0.48 -20.90 -2.06
C GLY A 45 -0.52 -20.23 -1.11
N GLN A 46 -0.05 -19.55 -0.06
CA GLN A 46 -0.88 -18.85 0.90
C GLN A 46 -1.19 -17.46 0.36
N GLN A 47 -2.38 -17.31 -0.22
CA GLN A 47 -2.98 -16.00 -0.42
C GLN A 47 -3.22 -15.37 0.96
N LYS A 48 -2.32 -14.49 1.40
CA LYS A 48 -2.63 -13.55 2.48
C LYS A 48 -3.78 -12.68 1.97
N PHE A 49 -5.00 -12.95 2.42
CA PHE A 49 -6.10 -12.00 2.31
C PHE A 49 -5.63 -10.71 2.98
N VAL A 50 -5.31 -9.69 2.18
CA VAL A 50 -5.06 -8.35 2.70
C VAL A 50 -6.42 -7.80 3.08
N ASP A 51 -6.75 -8.12 4.32
CA ASP A 51 -8.03 -7.97 4.99
C ASP A 51 -8.72 -6.64 4.64
N THR A 52 -9.87 -6.74 4.01
CA THR A 52 -10.80 -5.63 3.79
C THR A 52 -11.39 -5.08 5.10
N GLY A 53 -11.17 -5.75 6.23
CA GLY A 53 -11.68 -5.36 7.55
C GLY A 53 -11.35 -3.93 7.97
N GLY A 54 -10.14 -3.44 7.67
CA GLY A 54 -9.72 -2.08 8.06
C GLY A 54 -10.27 -0.96 7.17
N ARG A 55 -10.69 -1.26 5.93
CA ARG A 55 -11.20 -0.23 5.00
C ARG A 55 -12.61 0.22 5.37
N VAL A 56 -13.46 -0.71 5.82
CA VAL A 56 -14.83 -0.40 6.27
C VAL A 56 -14.79 0.42 7.57
N GLN A 57 -13.91 0.04 8.51
CA GLN A 57 -13.76 0.78 9.77
C GLN A 57 -13.20 2.20 9.53
N ARG A 58 -12.16 2.35 8.71
CA ARG A 58 -11.64 3.69 8.31
C ARG A 58 -12.66 4.53 7.54
N PHE A 59 -13.56 3.90 6.78
CA PHE A 59 -14.65 4.61 6.11
C PHE A 59 -15.70 5.07 7.13
N ALA A 60 -16.09 4.19 8.07
CA ALA A 60 -17.00 4.54 9.16
C ALA A 60 -16.44 5.65 10.06
N ASP A 61 -15.14 5.62 10.40
CA ASP A 61 -14.49 6.65 11.21
C ASP A 61 -14.43 8.01 10.50
N LYS A 62 -14.22 8.01 9.17
CA LYS A 62 -14.14 9.24 8.36
C LYS A 62 -15.50 9.84 8.03
N PHE A 63 -16.50 8.99 7.78
CA PHE A 63 -17.78 9.42 7.21
C PHE A 63 -18.99 9.21 8.13
N GLY A 64 -18.83 8.54 9.27
CA GLY A 64 -19.93 8.28 10.21
C GLY A 64 -20.63 9.55 10.72
N GLY A 65 -19.90 10.66 10.88
CA GLY A 65 -20.45 11.97 11.24
C GLY A 65 -20.70 12.91 10.06
N ALA A 66 -20.37 12.52 8.83
CA ALA A 66 -20.42 13.42 7.68
C ALA A 66 -21.86 13.86 7.34
N ALA A 67 -22.84 12.98 7.51
CA ALA A 67 -24.25 13.29 7.27
C ALA A 67 -24.82 14.36 8.22
N ALA A 68 -24.39 14.38 9.48
CA ALA A 68 -24.81 15.40 10.45
C ALA A 68 -24.20 16.76 10.11
N ARG A 69 -22.90 16.80 9.77
CA ARG A 69 -22.18 18.03 9.42
C ARG A 69 -22.69 18.64 8.11
N VAL A 70 -23.08 17.82 7.13
CA VAL A 70 -23.69 18.31 5.89
C VAL A 70 -25.07 18.93 6.16
N LYS A 71 -25.90 18.33 7.02
CA LYS A 71 -27.19 18.91 7.41
C LYS A 71 -27.05 20.22 8.17
N GLU A 72 -26.09 20.32 9.08
CA GLU A 72 -25.78 21.57 9.80
C GLU A 72 -25.28 22.66 8.84
N GLN A 73 -24.44 22.30 7.87
CA GLN A 73 -23.95 23.25 6.86
C GLN A 73 -25.04 23.67 5.87
N GLU A 74 -25.95 22.78 5.49
CA GLU A 74 -27.13 23.14 4.70
C GLU A 74 -28.08 24.05 5.46
N ALA A 75 -28.33 23.77 6.74
CA ALA A 75 -29.15 24.63 7.59
C ALA A 75 -28.52 26.03 7.76
N ALA A 76 -27.20 26.10 7.98
CA ALA A 76 -26.48 27.36 8.07
C ALA A 76 -26.47 28.14 6.74
N LYS A 77 -26.28 27.46 5.60
CA LYS A 77 -26.37 28.09 4.27
C LYS A 77 -27.78 28.56 3.95
N LYS A 78 -28.81 27.81 4.34
CA LYS A 78 -30.21 28.19 4.13
C LYS A 78 -30.60 29.40 4.99
N ALA A 79 -30.11 29.46 6.24
CA ALA A 79 -30.28 30.64 7.10
C ALA A 79 -29.54 31.87 6.54
N ALA A 80 -28.30 31.71 6.08
CA ALA A 80 -27.54 32.79 5.44
C ALA A 80 -28.20 33.28 4.14
N LYS A 81 -28.74 32.36 3.33
CA LYS A 81 -29.47 32.71 2.09
C LYS A 81 -30.81 33.39 2.38
N ALA A 82 -31.51 33.00 3.45
CA ALA A 82 -32.75 33.67 3.86
C ALA A 82 -32.48 35.09 4.37
N ALA A 83 -31.39 35.29 5.14
CA ALA A 83 -30.97 36.62 5.57
C ALA A 83 -30.52 37.50 4.38
N ALA A 84 -29.82 36.92 3.40
CA ALA A 84 -29.42 37.64 2.18
C ALA A 84 -30.61 37.95 1.26
N ALA A 85 -31.64 37.10 1.22
CA ALA A 85 -32.85 37.35 0.46
C ALA A 85 -33.71 38.45 1.10
N ALA A 86 -33.84 38.47 2.43
CA ALA A 86 -34.53 39.53 3.16
C ALA A 86 -33.86 40.90 2.98
N ALA A 87 -32.51 40.94 3.01
CA ALA A 87 -31.77 42.18 2.77
C ALA A 87 -31.80 42.67 1.30
N ALA A 88 -32.14 41.80 0.35
CA ALA A 88 -32.31 42.16 -1.06
C ALA A 88 -33.75 42.57 -1.42
N GLU A 89 -34.72 42.28 -0.56
CA GLU A 89 -36.14 42.67 -0.73
C GLU A 89 -36.45 44.03 -0.07
N GLU A 90 -35.58 44.51 0.83
CA GLU A 90 -35.69 45.81 1.52
C GLU A 90 -34.84 46.94 0.89
N ALA A 91 -34.25 46.70 -0.29
CA ALA A 91 -33.52 47.68 -1.11
C ALA A 91 -34.22 47.89 -2.47
#